data_AF-A0A927TAE6-F1
#
_entry.id   AF-A0A927TAE6-F1
#
_cell.length_a   1.000
_cell.length_b   1.000
_cell.length_c   1.000
_cell.angle_alpha   90.00
_cell.angle_beta   90.00
_cell.angle_gamma   90.00
#
_symmetry.space_group_name_H-M   'P 1'
#
loop_
_entity.id
_entity.type
_entity.pdbx_description
1 polymer ?
#
loop_
_entity_poly.entity_id
_entity_poly.type
_entity_poly.pdbx_seq_one_letter_code
_entity_poly.pdbx_strand_id
1 'polypeptide(L)'
;MNIRVGSKLKVDGAEYKVIGYIVYRNPADNGKRWTEYRLKGRNGERWLSIDDDYKEYSISWPYSNRKGTIGPEWKKVDEGRQVVVKAAGDVDVEAGDSANFIEFEDATEEKILSTEIWDDGTEYSKGEYLDLDEIEITGYEKPKRTGGSGATGVLITLFYFAIFILLCMADSCSCEAPPKQMSEALKTDASFRYVTSITGADDQKADVYEYMYTTTTDDVAKDIIQDIEGNTESVTQKDDTSDEEIAILTKKEYGLVYHPEEDSEKVYVQVSGRKYVYASDNKPYHISQSNHTWYRAHYYSAGYSHDSTSFKHTPSAYTMYQGDTVHNIGNGYFDSYSGSVRQDSIRSRNSSEGGVSSGK
;
A
#
# COMPACT_ATOMS: atom_id res chain seq x y z
N MET A 1 -5.83 -32.27 -3.01
CA MET A 1 -6.06 -32.38 -4.49
C MET A 1 -4.77 -32.22 -5.31
N ASN A 2 -4.66 -32.66 -6.58
CA ASN A 2 -3.43 -32.51 -7.39
C ASN A 2 -3.47 -31.24 -8.28
N ILE A 3 -3.47 -30.07 -7.64
CA ILE A 3 -3.50 -28.77 -8.31
C ILE A 3 -2.05 -28.26 -8.49
N ARG A 4 -1.74 -27.67 -9.64
CA ARG A 4 -0.41 -27.13 -9.95
C ARG A 4 -0.51 -25.91 -10.85
N VAL A 5 0.56 -25.13 -10.97
CA VAL A 5 0.62 -24.00 -11.92
C VAL A 5 0.30 -24.49 -13.33
N GLY A 6 -0.68 -23.85 -13.98
CA GLY A 6 -1.23 -24.24 -15.26
C GLY A 6 -2.48 -25.13 -15.19
N SER A 7 -2.89 -25.62 -14.03
CA SER A 7 -4.18 -26.31 -13.87
C SER A 7 -5.33 -25.35 -14.21
N LYS A 8 -6.38 -25.90 -14.85
CA LYS A 8 -7.66 -25.24 -15.06
C LYS A 8 -8.64 -25.79 -14.05
N LEU A 9 -9.29 -24.88 -13.33
CA LEU A 9 -10.24 -25.20 -12.28
C LEU A 9 -11.60 -24.62 -12.64
N LYS A 10 -12.65 -25.28 -12.16
CA LYS A 10 -13.97 -24.71 -12.01
C LYS A 10 -14.26 -24.64 -10.51
N VAL A 11 -14.47 -23.44 -10.00
CA VAL A 11 -14.70 -23.16 -8.58
C VAL A 11 -16.01 -22.39 -8.48
N ASP A 12 -16.99 -22.94 -7.76
CA ASP A 12 -18.37 -22.43 -7.69
C ASP A 12 -18.90 -22.02 -9.08
N GLY A 13 -18.89 -22.98 -10.02
CA GLY A 13 -19.38 -22.75 -11.37
C GLY A 13 -18.46 -21.93 -12.29
N ALA A 14 -17.50 -21.15 -11.76
CA ALA A 14 -16.67 -20.23 -12.52
C ALA A 14 -15.30 -20.84 -12.91
N GLU A 15 -14.84 -20.53 -14.13
CA GLU A 15 -13.59 -21.08 -14.67
C GLU A 15 -12.38 -20.21 -14.34
N TYR A 16 -11.30 -20.86 -13.87
CA TYR A 16 -10.05 -20.22 -13.50
C TYR A 16 -8.83 -20.98 -14.03
N LYS A 17 -7.71 -20.27 -14.18
CA LYS A 17 -6.38 -20.84 -14.39
C LYS A 17 -5.50 -20.57 -13.19
N VAL A 18 -4.82 -21.60 -12.68
CA VAL A 18 -3.82 -21.46 -11.62
C VAL A 18 -2.56 -20.83 -12.20
N ILE A 19 -2.22 -19.63 -11.75
CA ILE A 19 -1.04 -18.89 -12.20
C ILE A 19 0.09 -18.92 -11.16
N GLY A 20 -0.22 -19.23 -9.90
CA GLY A 20 0.76 -19.43 -8.84
C GLY A 20 0.17 -20.16 -7.64
N TYR A 21 1.01 -20.52 -6.68
CA TYR A 21 0.58 -21.02 -5.37
C TYR A 21 1.61 -20.72 -4.28
N ILE A 22 1.12 -20.69 -3.04
CA ILE A 22 1.90 -20.56 -1.82
C ILE A 22 1.47 -21.68 -0.88
N VAL A 23 2.45 -22.39 -0.31
CA VAL A 23 2.22 -23.39 0.74
C VAL A 23 2.66 -22.77 2.05
N TYR A 24 1.71 -22.63 2.98
CA TYR A 24 1.97 -22.10 4.30
C TYR A 24 2.11 -23.20 5.34
N ARG A 25 2.64 -22.82 6.50
CA ARG A 25 2.52 -23.58 7.73
C ARG A 25 2.23 -22.64 8.89
N ASN A 26 1.48 -23.10 9.87
CA ASN A 26 1.35 -22.43 11.15
C ASN A 26 2.28 -23.09 12.19
N PRO A 27 3.38 -22.44 12.61
CA PRO A 27 4.31 -23.03 13.58
C PRO A 27 3.68 -23.29 14.96
N ALA A 28 2.65 -22.52 15.34
CA ALA A 28 1.99 -22.66 16.64
C ALA A 28 0.99 -23.83 16.68
N ASP A 29 0.51 -24.25 15.51
CA ASP A 29 -0.46 -25.34 15.37
C ASP A 29 0.20 -26.60 14.79
N ASN A 30 1.21 -27.11 15.49
CA ASN A 30 1.96 -28.33 15.13
C ASN A 30 2.52 -28.34 13.70
N GLY A 31 2.66 -27.18 13.04
CA GLY A 31 3.15 -27.08 11.68
C GLY A 31 2.17 -27.58 10.61
N LYS A 32 0.85 -27.59 10.90
CA LYS A 32 -0.20 -27.84 9.91
C LYS A 32 -0.11 -26.90 8.72
N ARG A 33 -0.59 -27.36 7.56
CA ARG A 33 -0.33 -26.72 6.27
C ARG A 33 -1.58 -26.61 5.43
N TRP A 34 -1.74 -25.45 4.83
CA TRP A 34 -2.68 -25.21 3.75
C TRP A 34 -1.93 -24.69 2.51
N THR A 35 -2.61 -24.74 1.37
CA THR A 35 -2.09 -24.19 0.12
C THR A 35 -3.06 -23.18 -0.45
N GLU A 36 -2.55 -21.99 -0.76
CA GLU A 36 -3.29 -20.96 -1.46
C GLU A 36 -2.89 -20.92 -2.93
N TYR A 37 -3.87 -20.99 -3.82
CA TYR A 37 -3.67 -20.95 -5.26
C TYR A 37 -4.12 -19.60 -5.81
N ARG A 38 -3.21 -18.89 -6.47
CA ARG A 38 -3.55 -17.67 -7.20
C ARG A 38 -4.23 -18.03 -8.51
N LEU A 39 -5.48 -17.59 -8.65
CA LEU A 39 -6.36 -17.91 -9.75
C LEU A 39 -6.56 -16.69 -10.65
N LYS A 40 -6.51 -16.92 -11.98
CA LYS A 40 -6.90 -15.93 -13.00
C LYS A 40 -8.17 -16.39 -13.69
N GLY A 41 -9.25 -15.64 -13.51
CA GLY A 41 -10.53 -15.85 -14.17
C GLY A 41 -10.90 -14.68 -15.08
N ARG A 42 -12.09 -14.75 -15.69
CA ARG A 42 -12.64 -13.63 -16.48
C ARG A 42 -12.94 -12.39 -15.63
N ASN A 43 -13.36 -12.60 -14.39
CA ASN A 43 -13.80 -11.55 -13.46
C ASN A 43 -12.65 -11.00 -12.59
N GLY A 44 -11.39 -11.28 -12.96
CA GLY A 44 -10.21 -10.86 -12.24
C GLY A 44 -9.54 -11.98 -11.47
N GLU A 45 -8.78 -11.59 -10.45
CA GLU A 45 -7.97 -12.49 -9.64
C GLU A 45 -8.74 -12.94 -8.39
N ARG A 46 -8.47 -14.18 -8.01
CA ARG A 46 -9.02 -14.86 -6.82
C ARG A 46 -7.91 -15.69 -6.17
N TRP A 47 -8.09 -16.01 -4.91
CA TRP A 47 -7.23 -16.94 -4.18
C TRP A 47 -8.09 -18.10 -3.67
N LEU A 48 -7.69 -19.32 -4.00
CA LEU A 48 -8.34 -20.53 -3.50
C LEU A 48 -7.46 -21.11 -2.39
N SER A 49 -7.98 -21.14 -1.16
CA SER A 49 -7.33 -21.81 -0.05
C SER A 49 -7.82 -23.25 0.06
N ILE A 50 -6.90 -24.18 0.28
CA ILE A 50 -7.16 -25.60 0.52
C ILE A 50 -6.38 -26.02 1.76
N ASP A 51 -7.12 -26.29 2.84
CA ASP A 51 -6.60 -26.92 4.05
C ASP A 51 -7.11 -28.38 4.11
N ASP A 52 -6.23 -29.31 3.75
CA ASP A 52 -6.55 -30.75 3.79
C ASP A 52 -6.52 -31.30 5.24
N ASP A 53 -5.86 -30.63 6.19
CA ASP A 53 -5.75 -31.06 7.60
C ASP A 53 -7.07 -30.80 8.35
N TYR A 54 -7.69 -29.65 8.10
CA TYR A 54 -8.98 -29.23 8.67
C TYR A 54 -10.17 -29.50 7.76
N LYS A 55 -9.93 -29.82 6.48
CA LYS A 55 -10.95 -29.99 5.42
C LYS A 55 -11.75 -28.70 5.18
N GLU A 56 -11.05 -27.59 5.19
CA GLU A 56 -11.61 -26.26 4.95
C GLU A 56 -11.13 -25.74 3.60
N TYR A 57 -12.07 -25.21 2.83
CA TYR A 57 -11.81 -24.69 1.50
C TYR A 57 -12.51 -23.35 1.37
N SER A 58 -11.84 -22.38 0.75
CA SER A 58 -12.42 -21.05 0.58
C SER A 58 -11.88 -20.39 -0.67
N ILE A 59 -12.69 -19.48 -1.22
CA ILE A 59 -12.25 -18.58 -2.29
C ILE A 59 -12.34 -17.14 -1.83
N SER A 60 -11.25 -16.41 -1.98
CA SER A 60 -11.14 -15.02 -1.55
C SER A 60 -10.69 -14.08 -2.67
N TRP A 61 -10.90 -12.80 -2.44
CA TRP A 61 -10.47 -11.71 -3.29
C TRP A 61 -10.03 -10.52 -2.45
N PRO A 62 -9.14 -9.68 -3.01
CA PRO A 62 -8.72 -8.46 -2.34
C PRO A 62 -9.93 -7.63 -1.93
N TYR A 63 -9.94 -7.21 -0.66
CA TYR A 63 -10.97 -6.36 -0.11
C TYR A 63 -10.31 -5.06 0.36
N SER A 64 -10.77 -3.93 -0.15
CA SER A 64 -10.34 -2.64 0.41
C SER A 64 -11.08 -2.40 1.72
N ASN A 65 -10.50 -2.79 2.87
CA ASN A 65 -11.03 -2.36 4.17
C ASN A 65 -10.61 -0.91 4.46
N ARG A 66 -11.35 0.02 3.85
CA ARG A 66 -11.08 1.47 3.84
C ARG A 66 -11.13 2.17 5.21
N LYS A 67 -11.26 1.45 6.32
CA LYS A 67 -11.29 2.03 7.66
C LYS A 67 -10.43 1.29 8.67
N GLY A 68 -9.75 0.19 8.28
CA GLY A 68 -9.04 -0.70 9.21
C GLY A 68 -9.91 -1.35 10.30
N THR A 69 -11.20 -1.01 10.35
CA THR A 69 -12.17 -1.46 11.34
C THR A 69 -12.92 -2.66 10.80
N ILE A 70 -12.96 -3.70 11.62
CA ILE A 70 -13.77 -4.89 11.36
C ILE A 70 -15.18 -4.57 11.84
N GLY A 71 -16.14 -4.59 10.93
CA GLY A 71 -17.53 -4.25 11.23
C GLY A 71 -18.14 -5.23 12.27
N PRO A 72 -19.15 -4.80 13.05
CA PRO A 72 -19.77 -5.64 14.08
C PRO A 72 -20.47 -6.88 13.53
N GLU A 73 -20.69 -6.96 12.21
CA GLU A 73 -21.19 -8.13 11.52
C GLU A 73 -20.17 -9.28 11.42
N TRP A 74 -18.89 -9.00 11.69
CA TRP A 74 -17.79 -9.97 11.62
C TRP A 74 -17.35 -10.40 13.01
N LYS A 75 -17.30 -11.71 13.21
CA LYS A 75 -16.84 -12.35 14.44
C LYS A 75 -15.48 -12.98 14.18
N LYS A 76 -14.48 -12.63 14.98
CA LYS A 76 -13.16 -13.29 14.93
C LYS A 76 -13.32 -14.78 15.26
N VAL A 77 -12.75 -15.64 14.42
CA VAL A 77 -12.81 -17.09 14.57
C VAL A 77 -11.44 -17.73 14.71
N ASP A 78 -10.42 -17.18 14.04
CA ASP A 78 -9.04 -17.67 14.16
C ASP A 78 -8.01 -16.53 14.14
N GLU A 79 -6.82 -16.82 14.65
CA GLU A 79 -5.63 -16.00 14.47
C GLU A 79 -4.36 -16.84 14.58
N GLY A 80 -3.31 -16.43 13.86
CA GLY A 80 -2.06 -17.14 13.94
C GLY A 80 -0.93 -16.47 13.20
N ARG A 81 0.14 -17.24 12.98
CA ARG A 81 1.28 -16.84 12.16
C ARG A 81 1.43 -17.85 11.04
N GLN A 82 1.43 -17.37 9.81
CA GLN A 82 1.72 -18.17 8.62
C GLN A 82 3.16 -17.98 8.18
N VAL A 83 3.82 -19.07 7.81
CA VAL A 83 5.19 -19.06 7.28
C VAL A 83 5.21 -19.78 5.95
N VAL A 84 5.73 -19.13 4.92
CA VAL A 84 5.87 -19.68 3.58
C VAL A 84 6.86 -20.84 3.60
N VAL A 85 6.38 -22.03 3.25
CA VAL A 85 7.20 -23.25 3.09
C VAL A 85 7.73 -23.34 1.66
N LYS A 86 6.89 -22.98 0.70
CA LYS A 86 7.19 -23.08 -0.72
C LYS A 86 6.23 -22.21 -1.53
N ALA A 87 6.75 -21.57 -2.57
CA ALA A 87 5.96 -20.85 -3.54
C ALA A 87 6.34 -21.27 -4.97
N ALA A 88 5.44 -21.10 -5.93
CA ALA A 88 5.77 -21.22 -7.35
C ALA A 88 4.77 -20.48 -8.24
N GLY A 89 5.24 -20.05 -9.40
CA GLY A 89 4.42 -19.32 -10.38
C GLY A 89 4.44 -17.82 -10.12
N ASP A 90 3.36 -17.14 -10.48
CA ASP A 90 3.18 -15.70 -10.34
C ASP A 90 2.73 -15.36 -8.91
N VAL A 91 3.68 -15.34 -7.97
CA VAL A 91 3.49 -14.96 -6.55
C VAL A 91 4.77 -14.27 -6.07
N ASP A 92 4.63 -13.30 -5.17
CA ASP A 92 5.72 -12.41 -4.73
C ASP A 92 6.15 -12.73 -3.28
N VAL A 93 6.46 -14.01 -3.02
CA VAL A 93 6.93 -14.49 -1.72
C VAL A 93 7.98 -15.59 -1.88
N GLU A 94 8.89 -15.68 -0.92
CA GLU A 94 9.93 -16.69 -0.84
C GLU A 94 9.76 -17.59 0.39
N ALA A 95 10.39 -18.78 0.35
CA ALA A 95 10.36 -19.68 1.49
C ALA A 95 11.07 -19.05 2.70
N GLY A 96 10.32 -18.87 3.79
CA GLY A 96 10.79 -18.19 5.00
C GLY A 96 10.00 -16.92 5.32
N ASP A 97 9.35 -16.32 4.33
CA ASP A 97 8.48 -15.17 4.53
C ASP A 97 7.31 -15.52 5.44
N SER A 98 6.77 -14.54 6.14
CA SER A 98 5.72 -14.79 7.13
C SER A 98 4.85 -13.58 7.39
N ALA A 99 3.58 -13.85 7.70
CA ALA A 99 2.61 -12.87 8.14
C ALA A 99 1.94 -13.35 9.42
N ASN A 100 1.39 -12.42 10.20
CA ASN A 100 0.35 -12.78 11.17
C ASN A 100 -1.00 -12.69 10.47
N PHE A 101 -1.93 -13.58 10.77
CA PHE A 101 -3.26 -13.56 10.18
C PHE A 101 -4.33 -13.52 11.26
N ILE A 102 -5.48 -12.93 10.92
CA ILE A 102 -6.70 -12.95 11.71
C ILE A 102 -7.87 -13.23 10.76
N GLU A 103 -8.67 -14.24 11.08
CA GLU A 103 -9.85 -14.62 10.31
C GLU A 103 -11.13 -14.29 11.06
N PHE A 104 -12.13 -13.84 10.29
CA PHE A 104 -13.43 -13.48 10.77
C PHE A 104 -14.51 -14.10 9.89
N GLU A 105 -15.65 -14.42 10.51
CA GLU A 105 -16.83 -14.93 9.83
C GLU A 105 -18.02 -13.99 10.04
N ASP A 106 -18.93 -13.96 9.07
CA ASP A 106 -20.22 -13.31 9.27
C ASP A 106 -21.18 -14.21 10.09
N ALA A 107 -22.35 -13.67 10.46
CA ALA A 107 -23.33 -14.42 11.26
C ALA A 107 -23.91 -15.67 10.56
N THR A 108 -23.64 -15.87 9.27
CA THR A 108 -24.07 -17.06 8.52
C THR A 108 -23.00 -18.15 8.52
N GLU A 109 -21.76 -17.83 8.91
CA GLU A 109 -20.60 -18.72 8.83
C GLU A 109 -20.25 -19.11 7.38
N GLU A 110 -20.82 -18.44 6.37
CA GLU A 110 -20.55 -18.68 4.94
C GLU A 110 -19.53 -17.71 4.36
N LYS A 111 -19.45 -16.50 4.94
CA LYS A 111 -18.54 -15.44 4.46
C LYS A 111 -17.37 -15.28 5.40
N ILE A 112 -16.22 -15.06 4.79
CA ILE A 112 -14.94 -14.90 5.46
C ILE A 112 -14.40 -13.49 5.18
N LEU A 113 -13.78 -12.91 6.19
CA LEU A 113 -12.91 -11.75 6.08
C LEU A 113 -11.58 -12.15 6.71
N SER A 114 -10.49 -12.02 5.95
CA SER A 114 -9.15 -12.32 6.46
C SER A 114 -8.29 -11.06 6.43
N THR A 115 -7.46 -10.90 7.46
CA THR A 115 -6.46 -9.85 7.59
C THR A 115 -5.09 -10.48 7.71
N GLU A 116 -4.17 -10.11 6.83
CA GLU A 116 -2.77 -10.54 6.88
C GLU A 116 -1.87 -9.35 7.17
N ILE A 117 -1.03 -9.48 8.19
CA ILE A 117 -0.11 -8.44 8.66
C ILE A 117 1.31 -8.91 8.33
N TRP A 118 1.86 -8.31 7.29
CA TRP A 118 3.22 -8.49 6.81
C TRP A 118 4.15 -7.43 7.40
N ASP A 119 5.47 -7.61 7.25
CA ASP A 119 6.46 -6.63 7.74
C ASP A 119 6.38 -5.29 6.98
N ASP A 120 5.82 -5.29 5.77
CA ASP A 120 5.72 -4.14 4.86
C ASP A 120 4.28 -3.65 4.61
N GLY A 121 3.28 -4.25 5.26
CA GLY A 121 1.89 -3.82 5.10
C GLY A 121 0.86 -4.74 5.74
N THR A 122 -0.40 -4.32 5.70
CA THR A 122 -1.54 -5.15 6.08
C THR A 122 -2.48 -5.32 4.89
N GLU A 123 -2.79 -6.56 4.55
CA GLU A 123 -3.69 -6.93 3.49
C GLU A 123 -5.03 -7.41 4.05
N TYR A 124 -6.12 -7.10 3.35
CA TYR A 124 -7.45 -7.57 3.69
C TYR A 124 -8.05 -8.32 2.50
N SER A 125 -8.75 -9.40 2.79
CA SER A 125 -9.46 -10.19 1.79
C SER A 125 -10.86 -10.53 2.27
N LYS A 126 -11.81 -10.59 1.34
CA LYS A 126 -13.12 -11.18 1.59
C LYS A 126 -13.22 -12.48 0.80
N GLY A 127 -13.90 -13.44 1.37
CA GLY A 127 -14.12 -14.72 0.73
C GLY A 127 -15.38 -15.40 1.20
N GLU A 128 -15.57 -16.59 0.67
CA GLU A 128 -16.69 -17.47 0.96
C GLU A 128 -16.12 -18.88 1.15
N TYR A 129 -16.69 -19.64 2.08
CA TYR A 129 -16.38 -21.06 2.23
C TYR A 129 -16.90 -21.83 1.02
N LEU A 130 -16.24 -22.96 0.75
CA LEU A 130 -16.58 -23.85 -0.34
C LEU A 130 -16.70 -25.27 0.17
N ASP A 131 -17.66 -26.00 -0.39
CA ASP A 131 -17.68 -27.45 -0.32
C ASP A 131 -16.68 -28.03 -1.32
N LEU A 132 -16.14 -29.21 -0.98
CA LEU A 132 -15.13 -29.87 -1.81
C LEU A 132 -15.62 -30.19 -3.24
N ASP A 133 -16.92 -30.45 -3.42
CA ASP A 133 -17.53 -30.75 -4.72
C ASP A 133 -17.74 -29.49 -5.58
N GLU A 134 -17.58 -28.30 -5.02
CA GLU A 134 -17.58 -27.04 -5.75
C GLU A 134 -16.24 -26.75 -6.43
N ILE A 135 -15.20 -27.57 -6.16
CA ILE A 135 -13.85 -27.44 -6.72
C ILE A 135 -13.57 -28.60 -7.69
N GLU A 136 -13.60 -28.31 -8.99
CA GLU A 136 -13.37 -29.28 -10.05
C GLU A 136 -12.10 -28.95 -10.85
N ILE A 137 -11.23 -29.94 -11.08
CA ILE A 137 -10.09 -29.81 -11.99
C ILE A 137 -10.55 -30.16 -13.41
N THR A 138 -10.73 -29.15 -14.25
CA THR A 138 -11.26 -29.30 -15.62
C THR A 138 -10.18 -29.50 -16.68
N GLY A 139 -8.90 -29.26 -16.35
CA GLY A 139 -7.81 -29.53 -17.28
C GLY A 139 -6.46 -28.99 -16.85
N TYR A 140 -5.53 -28.98 -17.80
CA TYR A 140 -4.17 -28.48 -17.60
C TYR A 140 -3.64 -27.83 -18.87
N GLU A 141 -3.00 -26.68 -18.71
CA GLU A 141 -2.27 -25.99 -19.76
C GLU A 141 -0.84 -25.76 -19.29
N LYS A 142 0.12 -26.32 -20.03
CA LYS A 142 1.53 -26.21 -19.69
C LYS A 142 1.95 -24.72 -19.67
N PRO A 143 2.49 -24.21 -18.55
CA PRO A 143 3.00 -22.84 -18.51
C PRO A 143 4.06 -22.65 -19.58
N LYS A 144 4.03 -21.51 -20.29
CA LYS A 144 5.12 -21.16 -21.22
C LYS A 144 6.40 -21.02 -20.40
N ARG A 145 7.43 -21.82 -20.70
CA ARG A 145 8.72 -21.75 -20.03
C ARG A 145 9.38 -20.41 -20.34
N THR A 146 9.49 -19.52 -19.37
CA THR A 146 10.63 -18.61 -19.31
C THR A 146 11.85 -19.46 -18.94
N GLY A 147 12.89 -19.45 -19.78
CA GLY A 147 13.99 -20.41 -19.71
C GLY A 147 14.81 -20.28 -18.43
N GLY A 148 14.74 -21.28 -17.54
CA GLY A 148 15.70 -21.45 -16.47
C GLY A 148 17.06 -21.89 -17.02
N SER A 149 18.12 -21.14 -16.73
CA SER A 149 19.49 -21.48 -17.14
C SER A 149 20.23 -22.12 -15.96
N GLY A 150 20.52 -23.42 -16.06
CA GLY A 150 21.32 -24.16 -15.10
C GLY A 150 22.83 -24.05 -15.35
N ALA A 151 23.59 -24.20 -14.26
CA ALA A 151 24.99 -24.63 -14.13
C ALA A 151 26.14 -23.82 -14.75
N THR A 152 25.92 -22.78 -15.55
CA THR A 152 26.98 -21.80 -15.92
C THR A 152 26.86 -20.47 -15.16
N GLY A 153 25.76 -20.32 -14.40
CA GLY A 153 25.33 -19.09 -13.73
C GLY A 153 25.85 -18.89 -12.32
N VAL A 154 27.05 -19.37 -11.98
CA VAL A 154 27.75 -19.00 -10.71
C VAL A 154 28.91 -18.04 -10.99
N LEU A 155 29.58 -18.18 -12.13
CA LEU A 155 30.65 -17.27 -12.56
C LEU A 155 30.12 -16.05 -13.32
N ILE A 156 28.99 -16.21 -14.02
CA ILE A 156 28.30 -15.13 -14.72
C ILE A 156 27.49 -14.27 -13.74
N THR A 157 26.91 -14.84 -12.68
CA THR A 157 26.27 -14.08 -11.58
C THR A 157 27.28 -13.27 -10.80
N LEU A 158 28.49 -13.77 -10.53
CA LEU A 158 29.55 -12.96 -9.89
C LEU A 158 30.01 -11.81 -10.81
N PHE A 159 30.03 -12.02 -12.14
CA PHE A 159 30.32 -10.97 -13.11
C PHE A 159 29.18 -9.93 -13.21
N TYR A 160 27.93 -10.36 -13.17
CA TYR A 160 26.77 -9.46 -13.12
C TYR A 160 26.55 -8.81 -11.76
N PHE A 161 26.99 -9.42 -10.65
CA PHE A 161 26.97 -8.83 -9.31
C PHE A 161 28.07 -7.77 -9.18
N ALA A 162 29.23 -7.99 -9.81
CA ALA A 162 30.26 -6.97 -9.95
C ALA A 162 29.83 -5.83 -10.89
N ILE A 163 29.13 -6.13 -12.00
CA ILE A 163 28.52 -5.11 -12.87
C ILE A 163 27.36 -4.41 -12.17
N PHE A 164 26.56 -5.07 -11.32
CA PHE A 164 25.49 -4.47 -10.52
C PHE A 164 26.07 -3.53 -9.47
N ILE A 165 27.19 -3.89 -8.81
CA ILE A 165 27.92 -2.97 -7.91
C ILE A 165 28.56 -1.80 -8.69
N LEU A 166 29.04 -2.04 -9.92
CA LEU A 166 29.57 -0.99 -10.80
C LEU A 166 28.46 -0.10 -11.38
N LEU A 167 27.25 -0.63 -11.60
CA LEU A 167 26.04 0.07 -12.04
C LEU A 167 25.37 0.81 -10.89
N CYS A 168 25.38 0.31 -9.65
CA CYS A 168 24.98 1.09 -8.48
C CYS A 168 25.92 2.28 -8.21
N MET A 169 27.16 2.23 -8.71
CA MET A 169 28.09 3.37 -8.74
C MET A 169 28.02 4.19 -10.03
N ALA A 170 27.30 3.73 -11.06
CA ALA A 170 27.10 4.40 -12.36
C ALA A 170 25.65 4.86 -12.62
N ASP A 171 24.69 4.51 -11.76
CA ASP A 171 23.30 5.00 -11.75
C ASP A 171 23.19 6.40 -11.13
N SER A 172 24.26 7.18 -11.25
CA SER A 172 24.07 8.58 -11.54
C SER A 172 23.65 8.69 -13.01
N CYS A 173 22.33 8.74 -13.22
CA CYS A 173 21.64 9.12 -14.46
C CYS A 173 20.96 8.00 -15.27
N SER A 174 20.00 7.31 -14.64
CA SER A 174 18.75 6.97 -15.32
C SER A 174 17.76 8.10 -15.04
N CYS A 175 17.41 8.88 -16.07
CA CYS A 175 16.43 9.95 -15.94
C CYS A 175 15.01 9.36 -15.94
N GLU A 176 14.65 8.65 -14.87
CA GLU A 176 13.23 8.58 -14.50
C GLU A 176 12.74 10.01 -14.33
N ALA A 177 11.58 10.32 -14.93
CA ALA A 177 10.93 11.59 -14.65
C ALA A 177 10.79 11.71 -13.12
N PRO A 178 11.22 12.83 -12.52
CA PRO A 178 11.19 12.97 -11.08
C PRO A 178 9.76 12.69 -10.57
N PRO A 179 9.62 12.03 -9.40
CA PRO A 179 8.29 11.73 -8.85
C PRO A 179 7.49 13.03 -8.75
N LYS A 180 6.22 12.95 -9.15
CA LYS A 180 5.33 14.11 -9.14
C LYS A 180 5.20 14.63 -7.71
N GLN A 181 5.39 15.94 -7.57
CA GLN A 181 5.39 16.64 -6.29
C GLN A 181 4.00 17.20 -6.01
N MET A 182 3.60 17.18 -4.74
CA MET A 182 2.34 17.77 -4.29
C MET A 182 2.28 19.27 -4.61
N SER A 183 3.37 20.01 -4.38
CA SER A 183 3.39 21.44 -4.71
C SER A 183 3.18 21.73 -6.18
N GLU A 184 3.61 20.85 -7.08
CA GLU A 184 3.35 21.02 -8.52
C GLU A 184 1.92 20.61 -8.87
N ALA A 185 1.41 19.50 -8.31
CA ALA A 185 0.01 19.08 -8.48
C ALA A 185 -0.97 20.22 -8.13
N LEU A 186 -0.82 20.78 -6.92
CA LEU A 186 -1.67 21.85 -6.40
C LEU A 186 -1.57 23.16 -7.20
N LYS A 187 -0.43 23.44 -7.84
CA LYS A 187 -0.28 24.64 -8.70
C LYS A 187 -0.96 24.47 -10.06
N THR A 188 -0.98 23.25 -10.58
CA THR A 188 -1.45 22.97 -11.95
C THR A 188 -2.93 22.61 -12.02
N ASP A 189 -3.50 22.06 -10.95
CA ASP A 189 -4.92 21.72 -10.90
C ASP A 189 -5.77 22.97 -10.61
N ALA A 190 -6.77 23.18 -11.49
CA ALA A 190 -7.70 24.30 -11.41
C ALA A 190 -8.66 24.21 -10.22
N SER A 191 -8.76 23.04 -9.56
CA SER A 191 -9.56 22.82 -8.35
C SER A 191 -8.93 23.47 -7.12
N PHE A 192 -7.64 23.85 -7.19
CA PHE A 192 -6.91 24.49 -6.10
C PHE A 192 -6.66 25.97 -6.39
N ARG A 193 -6.96 26.82 -5.42
CA ARG A 193 -6.66 28.25 -5.44
C ARG A 193 -5.55 28.57 -4.44
N TYR A 194 -4.46 29.18 -4.90
CA TYR A 194 -3.43 29.68 -4.01
C TYR A 194 -3.98 30.74 -3.04
N VAL A 195 -3.69 30.57 -1.75
CA VAL A 195 -4.13 31.46 -0.66
C VAL A 195 -2.96 32.31 -0.17
N THR A 196 -1.89 31.67 0.30
CA THR A 196 -0.75 32.36 0.92
C THR A 196 0.48 31.45 1.02
N SER A 197 1.58 31.99 1.54
CA SER A 197 2.81 31.25 1.85
C SER A 197 3.32 31.67 3.23
N ILE A 198 3.56 30.69 4.10
CA ILE A 198 4.12 30.87 5.44
C ILE A 198 5.64 30.72 5.35
N THR A 199 6.38 31.72 5.85
CA THR A 199 7.84 31.64 5.94
C THR A 199 8.26 31.10 7.31
N GLY A 200 9.09 30.06 7.31
CA GLY A 200 9.64 29.39 8.48
C GLY A 200 11.12 29.70 8.68
N ALA A 201 11.78 28.84 9.47
CA ALA A 201 13.23 28.93 9.67
C ALA A 201 13.99 28.71 8.36
N ASP A 202 15.21 29.25 8.26
CA ASP A 202 16.09 29.15 7.08
C ASP A 202 15.41 29.57 5.76
N ASP A 203 14.52 30.57 5.82
CA ASP A 203 13.71 31.06 4.70
C ASP A 203 12.91 29.96 3.97
N GLN A 204 12.70 28.81 4.62
CA GLN A 204 11.86 27.74 4.10
C GLN A 204 10.42 28.20 4.06
N LYS A 205 9.66 27.71 3.08
CA LYS A 205 8.26 28.13 2.90
C LYS A 205 7.31 26.95 2.86
N ALA A 206 6.10 27.21 3.34
CA ALA A 206 4.94 26.35 3.18
C ALA A 206 3.85 27.12 2.45
N ASP A 207 3.43 26.62 1.30
CA ASP A 207 2.36 27.23 0.51
C ASP A 207 1.01 26.64 0.92
N VAL A 208 -0.03 27.47 0.86
CA VAL A 208 -1.38 27.13 1.26
C VAL A 208 -2.32 27.32 0.07
N TYR A 209 -3.12 26.29 -0.19
CA TYR A 209 -4.13 26.26 -1.24
C TYR A 209 -5.50 25.97 -0.62
N GLU A 210 -6.54 26.54 -1.20
CA GLU A 210 -7.94 26.27 -0.90
C GLU A 210 -8.53 25.44 -2.03
N TYR A 211 -9.22 24.36 -1.69
CA TYR A 211 -10.01 23.62 -2.67
C TYR A 211 -11.28 24.40 -2.99
N MET A 212 -11.55 24.62 -4.27
CA MET A 212 -12.58 25.56 -4.73
C MET A 212 -14.02 25.04 -4.61
N TYR A 213 -14.19 23.76 -4.30
CA TYR A 213 -15.49 23.10 -4.19
C TYR A 213 -15.76 22.64 -2.77
N THR A 214 -17.03 22.64 -2.35
CA THR A 214 -17.44 21.99 -1.10
C THR A 214 -17.23 20.49 -1.23
N THR A 215 -16.36 19.94 -0.39
CA THR A 215 -15.96 18.54 -0.41
C THR A 215 -15.38 18.15 0.95
N THR A 216 -14.99 16.90 1.11
CA THR A 216 -14.36 16.39 2.33
C THR A 216 -12.83 16.44 2.25
N THR A 217 -12.16 16.45 3.41
CA THR A 217 -10.69 16.26 3.46
C THR A 217 -10.26 14.96 2.79
N ASP A 218 -11.05 13.89 2.94
CA ASP A 218 -10.83 12.59 2.32
C ASP A 218 -10.73 12.65 0.80
N ASP A 219 -11.66 13.36 0.16
CA ASP A 219 -11.70 13.44 -1.30
C ASP A 219 -10.56 14.30 -1.84
N VAL A 220 -10.24 15.42 -1.17
CA VAL A 220 -9.06 16.23 -1.51
C VAL A 220 -7.77 15.45 -1.35
N ALA A 221 -7.64 14.65 -0.29
CA ALA A 221 -6.48 13.78 -0.10
C ALA A 221 -6.35 12.74 -1.22
N LYS A 222 -7.46 12.13 -1.67
CA LYS A 222 -7.45 11.18 -2.79
C LYS A 222 -7.04 11.84 -4.10
N ASP A 223 -7.54 13.04 -4.39
CA ASP A 223 -7.18 13.79 -5.59
C ASP A 223 -5.67 14.07 -5.61
N ILE A 224 -5.12 14.56 -4.49
CA ILE A 224 -3.67 14.79 -4.36
C ILE A 224 -2.88 13.50 -4.58
N ILE A 225 -3.30 12.39 -3.94
CA ILE A 225 -2.63 11.09 -4.06
C ILE A 225 -2.68 10.59 -5.51
N GLN A 226 -3.79 10.79 -6.23
CA GLN A 226 -3.90 10.48 -7.66
C GLN A 226 -2.94 11.32 -8.50
N ASP A 227 -2.89 12.62 -8.25
CA ASP A 227 -2.05 13.55 -9.01
C ASP A 227 -0.56 13.28 -8.83
N ILE A 228 -0.15 12.89 -7.61
CA ILE A 228 1.22 12.46 -7.34
C ILE A 228 1.46 10.98 -7.65
N GLU A 229 0.47 10.29 -8.22
CA GLU A 229 0.54 8.89 -8.64
C GLU A 229 0.93 7.93 -7.50
N GLY A 230 0.41 8.17 -6.30
CA GLY A 230 0.67 7.33 -5.12
C GLY A 230 2.11 7.41 -4.61
N ASN A 231 2.86 8.46 -4.95
CA ASN A 231 4.24 8.68 -4.47
C ASN A 231 4.26 9.20 -3.01
N THR A 232 3.75 8.39 -2.08
CA THR A 232 3.75 8.68 -0.64
C THR A 232 4.68 7.74 0.13
N GLU A 233 5.19 8.22 1.26
CA GLU A 233 5.85 7.40 2.29
C GLU A 233 4.89 7.04 3.43
N SER A 234 3.94 7.93 3.72
CA SER A 234 2.90 7.72 4.72
C SER A 234 1.74 8.67 4.46
N VAL A 235 0.52 8.20 4.63
CA VAL A 235 -0.70 8.99 4.69
C VAL A 235 -1.47 8.57 5.93
N THR A 236 -1.81 9.53 6.77
CA THR A 236 -2.46 9.25 8.05
C THR A 236 -3.53 10.28 8.34
N GLN A 237 -4.72 9.79 8.65
CA GLN A 237 -5.84 10.60 9.12
C GLN A 237 -5.78 10.71 10.64
N LYS A 238 -6.21 11.84 11.19
CA LYS A 238 -6.14 12.12 12.62
C LYS A 238 -7.01 11.20 13.47
N ASP A 239 -8.19 10.87 12.99
CA ASP A 239 -9.15 9.96 13.65
C ASP A 239 -9.94 9.19 12.58
N ASP A 240 -10.63 8.12 12.98
CA ASP A 240 -11.41 7.21 12.11
C ASP A 240 -12.77 7.80 11.66
N THR A 241 -12.98 9.10 11.89
CA THR A 241 -14.15 9.85 11.42
C THR A 241 -13.86 10.46 10.05
N SER A 242 -14.82 10.33 9.12
CA SER A 242 -14.74 11.02 7.83
C SER A 242 -14.68 12.53 8.05
N ASP A 243 -13.82 13.23 7.30
CA ASP A 243 -13.69 14.70 7.30
C ASP A 243 -12.76 15.30 8.39
N GLU A 244 -11.83 14.51 8.93
CA GLU A 244 -10.76 14.99 9.81
C GLU A 244 -9.45 15.32 9.06
N GLU A 245 -8.47 15.87 9.75
CA GLU A 245 -7.16 16.20 9.15
C GLU A 245 -6.42 14.97 8.61
N ILE A 246 -5.82 15.13 7.43
CA ILE A 246 -5.03 14.10 6.77
C ILE A 246 -3.64 14.64 6.47
N ALA A 247 -2.62 13.96 6.96
CA ALA A 247 -1.23 14.28 6.69
C ALA A 247 -0.68 13.34 5.61
N ILE A 248 -0.01 13.91 4.61
CA ILE A 248 0.60 13.19 3.50
C ILE A 248 2.11 13.47 3.54
N LEU A 249 2.91 12.44 3.78
CA LEU A 249 4.35 12.48 3.72
C LEU A 249 4.82 11.84 2.41
N THR A 250 5.71 12.52 1.68
CA THR A 250 6.41 11.97 0.53
C THR A 250 7.92 11.98 0.78
N LYS A 251 8.71 11.48 -0.17
CA LYS A 251 10.18 11.55 -0.11
C LYS A 251 10.72 12.98 0.02
N LYS A 252 9.99 13.99 -0.45
CA LYS A 252 10.47 15.38 -0.55
C LYS A 252 9.62 16.39 0.20
N GLU A 253 8.34 16.10 0.37
CA GLU A 253 7.35 17.08 0.83
C GLU A 253 6.51 16.53 1.97
N TYR A 254 5.94 17.46 2.73
CA TYR A 254 4.95 17.18 3.74
C TYR A 254 3.73 18.07 3.49
N GLY A 255 2.58 17.41 3.37
CA GLY A 255 1.28 17.99 3.12
C GLY A 255 0.33 17.76 4.30
N LEU A 256 -0.53 18.74 4.54
CA LEU A 256 -1.64 18.64 5.48
C LEU A 256 -2.92 19.10 4.78
N VAL A 257 -3.93 18.24 4.74
CA VAL A 257 -5.29 18.53 4.30
C VAL A 257 -6.15 18.72 5.55
N TYR A 258 -6.85 19.85 5.66
CA TYR A 258 -7.54 20.23 6.90
C TYR A 258 -8.65 21.26 6.68
N HIS A 259 -9.54 21.37 7.66
CA HIS A 259 -10.49 22.48 7.76
C HIS A 259 -9.89 23.64 8.56
N PRO A 260 -9.97 24.89 8.08
CA PRO A 260 -9.56 26.05 8.88
C PRO A 260 -10.53 26.25 10.06
N GLU A 261 -10.00 26.68 11.20
CA GLU A 261 -10.70 26.89 12.48
C GLU A 261 -11.93 27.81 12.36
N GLU A 262 -11.88 28.76 11.42
CA GLU A 262 -12.94 29.74 11.21
C GLU A 262 -14.06 29.27 10.25
N ASP A 263 -13.84 28.21 9.47
CA ASP A 263 -14.75 27.79 8.41
C ASP A 263 -14.61 26.29 8.07
N SER A 264 -15.46 25.45 8.68
CA SER A 264 -15.45 24.01 8.47
C SER A 264 -15.98 23.58 7.09
N GLU A 265 -16.54 24.47 6.27
CA GLU A 265 -16.98 24.12 4.91
C GLU A 265 -15.84 24.21 3.88
N LYS A 266 -14.70 24.80 4.26
CA LYS A 266 -13.51 24.92 3.42
C LYS A 266 -12.53 23.80 3.71
N VAL A 267 -11.86 23.34 2.66
CA VAL A 267 -10.71 22.43 2.78
C VAL A 267 -9.45 23.17 2.31
N TYR A 268 -8.47 23.29 3.20
CA TYR A 268 -7.16 23.84 2.91
C TYR A 268 -6.12 22.73 2.80
N VAL A 269 -5.13 22.97 1.96
CA VAL A 269 -3.96 22.12 1.79
C VAL A 269 -2.73 22.97 2.01
N GLN A 270 -1.98 22.67 3.06
CA GLN A 270 -0.66 23.27 3.29
C GLN A 270 0.42 22.28 2.87
N VAL A 271 1.29 22.68 1.95
CA VAL A 271 2.39 21.85 1.44
C VAL A 271 3.73 22.55 1.63
N SER A 272 4.76 21.79 1.98
CA SER A 272 6.13 22.30 2.12
C SER A 272 7.15 21.21 1.83
N GLY A 273 8.40 21.60 1.58
CA GLY A 273 9.51 20.66 1.65
C GLY A 273 9.73 20.18 3.09
N ARG A 274 10.18 18.93 3.28
CA ARG A 274 10.37 18.34 4.63
C ARG A 274 11.26 19.17 5.56
N LYS A 275 12.24 19.89 5.00
CA LYS A 275 13.13 20.79 5.76
C LYS A 275 12.36 21.93 6.45
N TYR A 276 11.28 22.45 5.86
CA TYR A 276 10.44 23.48 6.49
C TYR A 276 9.92 22.99 7.84
N VAL A 277 9.31 21.80 7.84
CA VAL A 277 8.71 21.18 9.01
C VAL A 277 9.78 20.85 10.02
N TYR A 278 10.87 20.22 9.59
CA TYR A 278 12.01 19.89 10.44
C TYR A 278 12.53 21.09 11.25
N ALA A 279 12.71 22.23 10.58
CA ALA A 279 13.35 23.42 11.15
C ALA A 279 12.37 24.38 11.84
N SER A 280 11.07 24.27 11.57
CA SER A 280 10.07 25.29 11.98
C SER A 280 9.02 24.74 12.93
N ASP A 281 8.62 25.57 13.89
CA ASP A 281 7.53 25.32 14.83
C ASP A 281 6.18 25.83 14.32
N ASN A 282 6.18 26.62 13.24
CA ASN A 282 5.04 27.36 12.75
C ASN A 282 3.73 26.57 12.71
N LYS A 283 2.71 27.12 13.36
CA LYS A 283 1.33 26.65 13.25
C LYS A 283 0.85 26.75 11.79
N PRO A 284 0.27 25.68 11.21
CA PRO A 284 -0.38 25.75 9.90
C PRO A 284 -1.43 26.87 9.81
N TYR A 285 -1.67 27.38 8.60
CA TYR A 285 -2.50 28.57 8.39
C TYR A 285 -3.95 28.35 8.87
N HIS A 286 -4.43 29.15 9.82
CA HIS A 286 -5.79 29.04 10.38
C HIS A 286 -6.15 27.67 10.95
N ILE A 287 -5.19 26.86 11.40
CA ILE A 287 -5.51 25.60 12.06
C ILE A 287 -5.75 25.79 13.57
N SER A 288 -6.63 24.98 14.16
CA SER A 288 -6.85 24.94 15.60
C SER A 288 -5.60 24.47 16.35
N GLN A 289 -5.51 24.81 17.64
CA GLN A 289 -4.35 24.41 18.46
C GLN A 289 -4.25 22.89 18.65
N SER A 290 -5.37 22.18 18.76
CA SER A 290 -5.38 20.71 18.88
C SER A 290 -4.81 20.06 17.62
N ASN A 291 -5.21 20.56 16.45
CA ASN A 291 -4.84 19.96 15.17
C ASN A 291 -3.41 20.35 14.78
N HIS A 292 -2.91 21.51 15.25
CA HIS A 292 -1.48 21.83 15.22
C HIS A 292 -0.62 20.84 16.02
N THR A 293 -1.04 20.50 17.25
CA THR A 293 -0.32 19.50 18.07
C THR A 293 -0.26 18.16 17.35
N TRP A 294 -1.37 17.72 16.77
CA TRP A 294 -1.41 16.47 16.00
C TRP A 294 -0.55 16.52 14.74
N TYR A 295 -0.58 17.62 13.98
CA TYR A 295 0.29 17.84 12.82
C TYR A 295 1.77 17.65 13.16
N ARG A 296 2.18 18.16 14.34
CA ARG A 296 3.53 17.97 14.87
C ARG A 296 3.79 16.53 15.26
N ALA A 297 2.87 15.90 15.99
CA ALA A 297 2.96 14.49 16.41
C ALA A 297 3.11 13.54 15.22
N HIS A 298 2.31 13.74 14.17
CA HIS A 298 2.38 12.94 12.96
C HIS A 298 3.75 13.06 12.28
N TYR A 299 4.23 14.28 12.01
CA TYR A 299 5.55 14.47 11.40
C TYR A 299 6.67 13.87 12.24
N TYR A 300 6.59 14.02 13.57
CA TYR A 300 7.57 13.43 14.48
C TYR A 300 7.59 11.90 14.39
N SER A 301 6.41 11.26 14.35
CA SER A 301 6.30 9.81 14.21
C SER A 301 6.72 9.29 12.82
N ALA A 302 6.36 9.99 11.75
CA ALA A 302 6.50 9.49 10.37
C ALA A 302 7.80 9.92 9.67
N GLY A 303 8.23 11.17 9.86
CA GLY A 303 9.30 11.78 9.05
C GLY A 303 10.58 12.11 9.81
N TYR A 304 10.46 12.51 11.08
CA TYR A 304 11.57 13.13 11.83
C TYR A 304 12.82 12.24 11.93
N SER A 305 12.68 10.94 12.17
CA SER A 305 13.83 10.04 12.32
C SER A 305 14.71 10.06 11.07
N HIS A 306 14.10 9.93 9.88
CA HIS A 306 14.80 10.02 8.61
C HIS A 306 15.40 11.41 8.38
N ASP A 307 14.59 12.45 8.58
CA ASP A 307 14.99 13.84 8.31
C ASP A 307 16.06 14.37 9.25
N SER A 308 16.12 13.86 10.48
CA SER A 308 17.18 14.21 11.44
C SER A 308 18.57 13.80 10.95
N THR A 309 18.65 12.73 10.15
CA THR A 309 19.89 12.30 9.53
C THR A 309 20.20 13.16 8.31
N SER A 310 19.21 13.39 7.45
CA SER A 310 19.32 14.18 6.21
C SER A 310 19.63 15.66 6.47
N PHE A 311 19.10 16.23 7.56
CA PHE A 311 19.22 17.63 7.93
C PHE A 311 20.04 17.85 9.20
N LYS A 312 20.98 16.94 9.54
CA LYS A 312 21.81 16.99 10.76
C LYS A 312 22.55 18.30 11.07
N HIS A 313 22.70 19.20 10.09
CA HIS A 313 23.32 20.52 10.25
C HIS A 313 22.32 21.67 10.36
N THR A 314 21.02 21.38 10.34
CA THR A 314 19.94 22.33 10.51
C THR A 314 19.42 22.19 11.94
N PRO A 315 19.22 23.28 12.70
CA PRO A 315 18.53 23.20 13.98
C PRO A 315 17.11 22.65 13.81
N SER A 316 16.71 21.70 14.65
CA SER A 316 15.38 21.09 14.58
C SER A 316 14.42 21.68 15.60
N ALA A 317 13.21 22.01 15.15
CA ALA A 317 12.08 22.37 15.99
C ALA A 317 11.55 21.19 16.85
N TYR A 318 12.11 19.99 16.64
CA TYR A 318 11.75 18.75 17.34
C TYR A 318 12.84 18.24 18.29
N THR A 319 13.98 18.93 18.40
CA THR A 319 15.11 18.50 19.28
C THR A 319 14.66 18.26 20.73
N MET A 320 13.70 19.06 21.21
CA MET A 320 13.13 18.99 22.55
C MET A 320 11.65 18.63 22.51
N TYR A 321 11.20 17.92 21.46
CA TYR A 321 9.79 17.52 21.34
C TYR A 321 9.42 16.57 22.49
N GLN A 322 8.39 16.95 23.24
CA GLN A 322 7.82 16.16 24.34
C GLN A 322 6.32 15.89 24.15
N GLY A 323 5.81 16.13 22.94
CA GLY A 323 4.42 15.86 22.62
C GLY A 323 4.16 14.39 22.32
N ASP A 324 2.90 14.08 22.04
CA ASP A 324 2.47 12.71 21.73
C ASP A 324 3.08 12.21 20.40
N THR A 325 3.07 10.89 20.26
CA THR A 325 3.39 10.18 19.01
C THR A 325 2.14 9.56 18.45
N VAL A 326 1.96 9.61 17.13
CA VAL A 326 0.95 8.82 16.44
C VAL A 326 1.49 7.40 16.26
N HIS A 327 0.72 6.39 16.68
CA HIS A 327 1.15 4.98 16.69
C HIS A 327 0.75 4.19 15.43
N ASN A 328 -0.27 4.65 14.68
CA ASN A 328 -0.78 3.99 13.47
C ASN A 328 -0.36 4.74 12.20
N ILE A 329 0.92 5.09 12.10
CA ILE A 329 1.48 5.75 10.90
C ILE A 329 1.46 4.78 9.73
N GLY A 330 0.93 5.25 8.59
CA GLY A 330 1.02 4.56 7.31
C GLY A 330 0.32 3.20 7.21
N ASN A 331 -0.57 2.88 8.14
CA ASN A 331 -1.32 1.61 8.17
C ASN A 331 -2.83 1.83 8.02
N GLY A 332 -3.22 3.00 7.51
CA GLY A 332 -4.62 3.40 7.34
C GLY A 332 -5.11 3.30 5.89
N TYR A 333 -6.41 3.55 5.70
CA TYR A 333 -7.09 3.58 4.39
C TYR A 333 -6.28 4.21 3.25
N PHE A 334 -5.71 5.38 3.53
CA PHE A 334 -5.04 6.19 2.52
C PHE A 334 -3.72 5.58 2.06
N ASP A 335 -3.08 4.73 2.86
CA ASP A 335 -1.86 4.04 2.45
C ASP A 335 -2.18 2.87 1.52
N SER A 336 -3.21 2.09 1.82
CA SER A 336 -3.73 1.08 0.89
C SER A 336 -4.20 1.72 -0.43
N TYR A 337 -4.85 2.88 -0.33
CA TYR A 337 -5.30 3.64 -1.50
C TYR A 337 -4.11 4.15 -2.32
N SER A 338 -3.13 4.78 -1.68
CA SER A 338 -1.90 5.27 -2.33
C SER A 338 -1.14 4.13 -3.01
N GLY A 339 -0.99 2.98 -2.34
CA GLY A 339 -0.39 1.78 -2.93
C GLY A 339 -1.12 1.30 -4.20
N SER A 340 -2.46 1.34 -4.19
CA SER A 340 -3.28 0.98 -5.34
C SER A 340 -3.07 1.94 -6.52
N VAL A 341 -3.12 3.25 -6.25
CA VAL A 341 -2.87 4.30 -7.25
C VAL A 341 -1.48 4.16 -7.86
N ARG A 342 -0.46 3.93 -7.02
CA ARG A 342 0.92 3.73 -7.46
C ARG A 342 1.02 2.53 -8.39
N GLN A 343 0.37 1.42 -8.05
CA GLN A 343 0.37 0.21 -8.87
C GLN A 343 -0.33 0.41 -10.21
N ASP A 344 -1.44 1.14 -10.24
CA ASP A 344 -2.15 1.47 -11.47
C ASP A 344 -1.35 2.43 -12.37
N SER A 345 -0.64 3.40 -11.78
CA SER A 345 0.29 4.26 -12.53
C SER A 345 1.41 3.44 -13.17
N ILE A 346 2.04 2.55 -12.42
CA ILE A 346 3.11 1.67 -12.94
C ILE A 346 2.60 0.81 -14.10
N ARG A 347 1.40 0.21 -13.96
CA ARG A 347 0.76 -0.58 -15.01
C ARG A 347 0.47 0.26 -16.26
N SER A 348 -0.03 1.48 -16.10
CA SER A 348 -0.32 2.38 -17.22
C SER A 348 0.93 2.71 -18.02
N ARG A 349 2.05 3.02 -17.35
CA ARG A 349 3.35 3.29 -17.98
C ARG A 349 3.85 2.09 -18.78
N ASN A 350 3.78 0.89 -18.20
CA ASN A 350 4.19 -0.35 -18.86
C ASN A 350 3.27 -0.76 -20.03
N SER A 351 1.99 -0.35 -20.02
CA SER A 351 1.06 -0.62 -21.14
C SER A 351 1.24 0.31 -22.34
N SER A 352 1.86 1.48 -22.14
CA SER A 352 2.10 2.47 -23.19
C SER A 352 3.27 2.11 -24.14
N GLU A 353 4.07 1.09 -23.80
CA GLU A 353 5.13 0.54 -24.67
C GLU A 353 4.67 -0.65 -25.55
N GLY A 354 3.39 -1.05 -25.47
CA GLY A 354 2.82 -2.16 -26.25
C GLY A 354 2.12 -1.72 -27.54
N GLY A 355 2.87 -1.16 -28.48
CA GLY A 355 2.36 -0.70 -29.78
C GLY A 355 1.66 -1.80 -30.60
N VAL A 356 0.46 -1.44 -31.07
CA VAL A 356 -0.28 -1.96 -32.22
C VAL A 356 0.57 -2.62 -33.33
N SER A 357 0.16 -3.82 -33.73
CA SER A 357 0.39 -4.34 -35.09
C SER A 357 -0.92 -4.85 -35.67
N SER A 358 -1.72 -3.92 -36.19
CA SER A 358 -2.67 -4.15 -37.28
C SER A 358 -1.92 -4.09 -38.60
N GLY A 359 -1.94 -5.16 -39.40
CA GLY A 359 -1.34 -5.13 -40.73
C GLY A 359 -1.17 -6.48 -41.42
N LYS A 360 -2.25 -6.92 -42.09
CA LYS A 360 -2.35 -7.91 -43.20
C LYS A 360 -1.83 -9.33 -43.01
#